data_AF-A0A8D5U7L0-F1
#
_entry.id   AF-A0A8D5U7L0-F1
#
_cell.length_a   1.000
_cell.length_b   1.000
_cell.length_c   1.000
_cell.angle_alpha   90.00
_cell.angle_beta   90.00
_cell.angle_gamma   90.00
#
_symmetry.space_group_name_H-M   'P 1'
#
loop_
_entity.id
_entity.type
_entity.pdbx_description
1 polymer ?
#
loop_
_entity_poly.entity_id
_entity_poly.type
_entity_poly.pdbx_seq_one_letter_code
_entity_poly.pdbx_strand_id
1 'polypeptide(L)'
;MSESVSFEGELRTLLRTGKVVLGTRKTLKMLKIGKVKGVVIASTLRQDLKDDIIHYAKLSGIPYYEYKGSAVELGTLCGKPFIVSTIGVVDEGESKLLELK
;
A
#
# COMPACT_ATOMS: atom_id res chain seq x y z
N MET A 1 9.30 -26.50 -4.26
CA MET A 1 8.06 -26.09 -3.56
C MET A 1 7.94 -24.59 -3.73
N SER A 2 7.33 -24.17 -4.84
CA SER A 2 7.10 -22.76 -5.15
C SER A 2 5.88 -22.32 -4.35
N GLU A 3 6.11 -21.82 -3.13
CA GLU A 3 5.08 -21.06 -2.44
C GLU A 3 4.66 -19.92 -3.37
N SER A 4 3.40 -19.95 -3.79
CA SER A 4 2.74 -18.84 -4.44
C SER A 4 2.77 -17.66 -3.48
N VAL A 5 3.81 -16.82 -3.58
CA VAL A 5 3.94 -15.59 -2.81
C VAL A 5 2.72 -14.74 -3.09
N SER A 6 1.77 -14.77 -2.17
CA SER A 6 0.48 -14.13 -2.32
C SER A 6 0.59 -12.74 -1.72
N PHE A 7 0.15 -11.71 -2.44
CA PHE A 7 0.13 -10.31 -1.99
C PHE A 7 -0.37 -10.17 -0.55
N GLU A 8 -1.44 -10.90 -0.20
CA GLU A 8 -2.04 -10.89 1.14
C GLU A 8 -1.09 -11.42 2.22
N GLY A 9 -0.31 -12.46 1.92
CA GLY A 9 0.69 -13.02 2.83
C GLY A 9 1.82 -12.02 3.07
N GLU A 10 2.32 -11.40 2.01
CA GLU A 10 3.37 -10.39 2.13
C GLU A 10 2.90 -9.12 2.84
N LEU A 11 1.65 -8.72 2.60
CA LEU A 11 1.04 -7.60 3.30
C LEU A 11 0.92 -7.89 4.80
N ARG A 12 0.54 -9.11 5.19
CA ARG A 12 0.53 -9.53 6.59
C ARG A 12 1.92 -9.52 7.22
N THR A 13 2.94 -9.97 6.50
CA THR A 13 4.34 -9.89 6.97
C THR A 13 4.77 -8.44 7.15
N LEU A 14 4.48 -7.58 6.17
CA LEU A 14 4.77 -6.15 6.20
C LEU A 14 4.10 -5.43 7.38
N LEU A 15 2.85 -5.79 7.69
CA LEU A 15 2.13 -5.25 8.83
C LEU A 15 2.72 -5.69 10.17
N ARG A 16 3.38 -6.86 10.21
CA ARG A 16 3.96 -7.44 11.42
C ARG A 16 5.41 -6.97 11.65
N THR A 17 6.23 -6.92 10.61
CA THR A 17 7.68 -6.64 10.70
C THR A 17 8.06 -5.24 10.22
N GLY A 18 7.25 -4.65 9.34
CA GLY A 18 7.50 -3.34 8.74
C GLY A 18 6.76 -2.20 9.43
N LYS A 19 6.81 -1.02 8.78
CA LYS A 19 6.08 0.18 9.20
C LYS A 19 5.24 0.69 8.03
N VAL A 20 3.95 0.82 8.29
CA VAL A 20 2.98 1.33 7.32
C VAL A 20 2.21 2.53 7.83
N VAL A 21 1.72 3.29 6.88
CA VAL A 21 0.82 4.42 7.09
C VAL A 21 -0.49 4.11 6.38
N LEU A 22 -1.59 4.17 7.12
CA LEU A 22 -2.92 3.90 6.58
C LEU A 22 -3.65 5.20 6.26
N GLY A 23 -4.32 5.22 5.10
CA GLY A 23 -5.21 6.28 4.67
C GLY A 23 -4.58 7.27 3.69
N THR A 24 -5.36 7.63 2.68
CA THR A 24 -4.97 8.46 1.52
C THR A 24 -4.28 9.77 1.92
N ARG A 25 -4.85 10.53 2.87
CA ARG A 25 -4.31 11.85 3.28
C ARG A 25 -2.90 11.73 3.88
N LYS A 26 -2.70 10.74 4.76
CA LYS A 26 -1.40 10.53 5.42
C LYS A 26 -0.37 10.00 4.42
N THR A 27 -0.79 9.07 3.56
CA THR A 27 0.05 8.53 2.50
C THR A 27 0.51 9.64 1.55
N LEU A 28 -0.41 10.46 1.02
CA LEU A 28 -0.06 11.61 0.17
C LEU A 28 0.93 12.57 0.84
N LYS A 29 0.73 12.89 2.14
CA LYS A 29 1.65 13.76 2.88
C LYS A 29 3.05 13.15 2.97
N MET A 30 3.14 11.87 3.33
CA MET A 30 4.44 11.19 3.47
C MET A 30 5.12 10.96 2.13
N LEU A 31 4.33 10.79 1.07
CA LEU A 31 4.81 10.59 -0.29
C LEU A 31 5.41 11.88 -0.87
N LYS A 32 4.80 13.04 -0.59
CA LYS A 32 5.36 14.35 -0.90
C LYS A 32 6.69 14.64 -0.18
N ILE A 33 6.89 14.06 1.01
CA ILE A 33 8.12 14.23 1.80
C ILE A 33 9.18 13.17 1.39
N GLY A 34 8.83 12.18 0.57
CA GLY A 34 9.75 11.12 0.16
C GLY A 34 10.07 10.09 1.26
N LYS A 35 9.20 9.98 2.28
CA LYS A 35 9.36 8.99 3.38
C LYS A 35 8.66 7.65 3.12
N VAL A 36 8.01 7.53 1.95
CA VAL A 36 7.27 6.33 1.55
C VAL A 36 8.13 5.61 0.51
N LYS A 37 8.32 4.31 0.69
CA LYS A 37 9.04 3.43 -0.25
C LYS A 37 8.11 2.78 -1.26
N GLY A 38 6.82 2.65 -0.93
CA GLY A 38 5.82 2.16 -1.88
C GLY A 38 4.38 2.44 -1.43
N VAL A 39 3.44 2.30 -2.37
CA VAL A 39 2.01 2.56 -2.09
C VAL A 39 1.13 1.42 -2.58
N VAL A 40 0.19 0.99 -1.75
CA VAL A 40 -0.91 0.11 -2.16
C VAL A 40 -2.19 0.92 -2.27
N ILE A 41 -2.89 0.74 -3.38
CA ILE A 41 -4.15 1.43 -3.70
C ILE A 41 -5.26 0.38 -3.81
N ALA A 42 -6.38 0.59 -3.12
CA ALA A 42 -7.58 -0.23 -3.29
C ALA A 42 -8.28 0.08 -4.62
N SER A 43 -8.85 -0.93 -5.28
CA SER A 43 -9.60 -0.75 -6.53
C SER A 43 -10.82 0.17 -6.38
N THR A 44 -11.42 0.20 -5.20
CA THR A 44 -12.58 1.05 -4.86
C THR A 44 -12.22 2.52 -4.56
N LEU A 45 -10.94 2.90 -4.58
CA LEU A 45 -10.53 4.29 -4.35
C LEU A 45 -11.07 5.19 -5.47
N ARG A 46 -11.60 6.36 -5.11
CA ARG A 46 -12.06 7.35 -6.08
C ARG A 46 -10.94 7.71 -7.06
N GLN A 47 -11.30 7.86 -8.33
CA GLN A 47 -10.37 8.09 -9.44
C GLN A 47 -9.49 9.33 -9.21
N ASP A 48 -10.08 10.43 -8.73
CA ASP A 48 -9.37 11.69 -8.44
C ASP A 48 -8.21 11.49 -7.44
N LEU A 49 -8.47 10.77 -6.35
CA LEU A 49 -7.45 10.47 -5.34
C LEU A 49 -6.40 9.47 -5.83
N LYS A 50 -6.84 8.52 -6.66
CA LYS A 50 -5.95 7.53 -7.27
C LYS A 50 -4.97 8.20 -8.23
N ASP A 51 -5.46 9.07 -9.09
CA ASP A 51 -4.65 9.81 -10.06
C ASP A 51 -3.63 10.71 -9.36
N ASP A 52 -4.03 11.40 -8.28
CA ASP A 52 -3.13 12.17 -7.43
C ASP A 52 -2.00 11.29 -6.88
N ILE A 53 -2.33 10.15 -6.25
CA ILE A 53 -1.33 9.24 -5.67
C ILE A 53 -0.37 8.74 -6.75
N ILE A 54 -0.89 8.29 -7.89
CA ILE A 54 -0.08 7.77 -9.00
C ILE A 54 0.83 8.86 -9.56
N HIS A 55 0.31 10.09 -9.71
CA HIS A 55 1.09 11.23 -10.19
C HIS A 55 2.26 11.54 -9.27
N TYR A 56 2.01 11.66 -7.96
CA TYR A 56 3.09 11.92 -6.99
C TYR A 56 4.03 10.71 -6.85
N ALA A 57 3.53 9.48 -6.91
CA ALA A 57 4.36 8.27 -6.85
C ALA A 57 5.32 8.22 -8.04
N LYS A 58 4.85 8.51 -9.25
CA LYS A 58 5.68 8.59 -10.45
C LYS A 58 6.71 9.73 -10.38
N LEU A 59 6.32 10.91 -9.89
CA LEU A 59 7.23 12.03 -9.68
C LEU A 59 8.38 11.68 -8.72
N SER A 60 8.07 10.96 -7.65
CA SER A 60 9.05 10.54 -6.65
C SER A 60 9.79 9.25 -7.00
N GLY A 61 9.47 8.60 -8.13
CA GLY A 61 10.03 7.29 -8.50
C GLY A 61 9.66 6.15 -7.55
N ILE A 62 8.55 6.30 -6.80
CA ILE A 62 8.10 5.33 -5.80
C ILE A 62 7.18 4.29 -6.48
N PRO A 63 7.41 2.98 -6.31
CA PRO A 63 6.52 1.95 -6.83
C PRO A 63 5.14 2.01 -6.17
N TYR A 64 4.11 1.74 -6.98
CA TYR A 64 2.75 1.60 -6.49
C TYR A 64 2.14 0.29 -6.99
N TYR A 65 1.28 -0.30 -6.16
CA TYR A 65 0.55 -1.52 -6.44
C TYR A 65 -0.95 -1.26 -6.35
N GLU A 66 -1.69 -1.69 -7.37
CA GLU A 66 -3.14 -1.63 -7.36
C GLU A 66 -3.72 -2.97 -6.92
N TYR A 67 -4.26 -2.98 -5.70
CA TYR A 67 -4.94 -4.15 -5.16
C TYR A 67 -6.33 -4.26 -5.79
N LYS A 68 -6.62 -5.44 -6.35
CA LYS A 68 -7.89 -5.72 -7.03
C LYS A 68 -9.08 -5.75 -6.08
N GLY A 69 -8.88 -6.05 -4.81
CA GLY A 69 -9.94 -6.11 -3.81
C GLY A 69 -10.38 -4.74 -3.28
N SER A 70 -11.47 -4.76 -2.53
CA SER A 70 -12.10 -3.55 -1.99
C SER A 70 -11.30 -2.91 -0.86
N ALA A 71 -11.57 -1.63 -0.56
CA ALA A 71 -10.98 -0.94 0.59
C ALA A 71 -11.40 -1.59 1.94
N VAL A 72 -12.51 -2.32 1.95
CA VAL A 72 -12.98 -3.10 3.11
C VAL A 72 -12.11 -4.34 3.30
N GLU A 73 -11.83 -5.07 2.22
CA GLU A 73 -10.92 -6.22 2.22
C GLU A 73 -9.51 -5.80 2.65
N LEU A 74 -8.98 -4.70 2.11
CA LEU A 74 -7.69 -4.14 2.52
C LEU A 74 -7.67 -3.78 4.02
N GLY A 75 -8.73 -3.17 4.54
CA GLY A 75 -8.86 -2.89 5.97
C GLY A 75 -8.85 -4.15 6.84
N THR A 76 -9.58 -5.17 6.39
CA THR A 76 -9.63 -6.49 7.03
C THR A 76 -8.27 -7.20 7.01
N LEU A 77 -7.57 -7.18 5.88
CA LEU A 77 -6.21 -7.70 5.74
C LEU A 77 -5.22 -6.94 6.64
N CYS A 78 -5.44 -5.64 6.85
CA CYS A 78 -4.69 -4.82 7.79
C CYS A 78 -5.02 -5.07 9.27
N GLY A 79 -6.02 -5.90 9.56
CA GLY A 79 -6.51 -6.12 10.92
C GLY A 79 -7.10 -4.86 11.56
N LYS A 80 -7.66 -3.94 10.75
CA LYS A 80 -8.26 -2.70 11.23
C LYS A 80 -9.79 -2.77 11.19
N PRO A 81 -10.50 -2.28 12.23
CA PRO A 81 -11.95 -2.26 12.26
C PRO A 81 -12.56 -1.15 11.37
N PHE A 82 -11.77 -0.60 10.44
CA PHE A 82 -12.16 0.50 9.56
C PHE A 82 -11.63 0.27 8.14
N ILE A 83 -12.28 0.92 7.19
CA ILE A 83 -11.97 0.82 5.76
C ILE A 83 -10.63 1.50 5.47
N VAL A 84 -9.77 0.82 4.71
CA VAL A 84 -8.46 1.33 4.31
C VAL A 84 -8.39 1.37 2.79
N SER A 85 -8.46 2.57 2.23
CA SER A 85 -8.41 2.79 0.78
C SER A 85 -6.99 2.88 0.22
N THR A 86 -6.01 3.17 1.06
CA THR A 86 -4.61 3.36 0.65
C THR A 86 -3.66 3.01 1.78
N ILE A 87 -2.54 2.37 1.47
CA ILE A 87 -1.47 2.04 2.41
C ILE A 87 -0.16 2.61 1.86
N GLY A 88 0.52 3.44 2.65
CA GLY A 88 1.90 3.85 2.38
C GLY A 88 2.87 2.97 3.14
N VAL A 89 3.78 2.31 2.44
CA VAL A 89 4.88 1.55 3.02
C VAL A 89 6.01 2.52 3.37
N VAL A 90 6.32 2.67 4.65
CA VAL A 90 7.47 3.48 5.12
C VAL A 90 8.69 2.58 5.29
N ASP A 91 8.46 1.38 5.80
CA ASP A 91 9.49 0.36 5.96
C ASP A 91 8.92 -1.02 5.61
N GLU A 92 9.63 -1.75 4.77
CA GLU A 92 9.21 -3.05 4.23
C GLU A 92 9.46 -4.19 5.23
N GLY A 93 10.41 -4.01 6.15
CA GLY A 93 10.82 -5.05 7.08
C GLY A 93 11.32 -6.27 6.32
N GLU A 94 10.67 -7.42 6.52
CA GLU A 94 10.97 -8.69 5.85
C GLU A 94 10.05 -8.99 4.65
N SER A 95 9.13 -8.08 4.33
CA SER A 95 8.19 -8.25 3.24
C SER A 95 8.81 -7.86 1.90
N LYS A 96 8.52 -8.64 0.85
CA LYS A 96 8.93 -8.33 -0.52
C LYS A 96 7.79 -7.75 -1.36
N LEU A 97 6.83 -7.10 -0.69
CA LEU A 97 5.61 -6.59 -1.34
C LEU A 97 5.89 -5.58 -2.45
N LEU A 98 7.02 -4.87 -2.39
CA LEU A 98 7.43 -3.96 -3.47
C LEU A 98 8.14 -4.64 -4.64
N GLU A 99 8.57 -5.90 -4.48
CA GLU A 99 9.15 -6.73 -5.54
C GLU A 99 8.07 -7.45 -6.37
N LEU A 100 6.84 -7.58 -5.84
CA LEU A 100 5.69 -8.12 -6.56
C LEU A 100 5.28 -7.17 -7.70
N LYS A 101 5.59 -7.56 -8.94
CA LYS A 101 5.13 -6.90 -10.18
C LYS A 101 3.83 -7.50 -10.71
#